data_AF-A0A258SYN3-F1
#
_entry.id   AF-A0A258SYN3-F1
#
_cell.length_a   1.000
_cell.length_b   1.000
_cell.length_c   1.000
_cell.angle_alpha   90.00
_cell.angle_beta   90.00
_cell.angle_gamma   90.00
#
_symmetry.space_group_name_H-M   'P 1'
#
loop_
_entity.id
_entity.type
_entity.pdbx_description
1 polymer ?
#
loop_
_entity_poly.entity_id
_entity_poly.type
_entity_poly.pdbx_seq_one_letter_code
_entity_poly.pdbx_strand_id
1 'polypeptide(L)'
;MGDRRATTKRIVAVRAQMHRTAEWELARIRQEQAALERNRASVMETLNSAMFGPLLVDMVSRTLKRLSQEAARLAAEEATQAERVQAQAFALKRAERMAERVARETRAHEDRKAFQELTESAALRPGAAASKDASLT
;
A
#
# COMPACT_ATOMS: atom_id res chain seq x y z
N MET A 1 -7.09 11.63 -23.04
CA MET A 1 -6.78 10.30 -22.42
C MET A 1 -5.50 10.30 -21.59
N GLY A 2 -4.41 10.95 -22.02
CA GLY A 2 -3.14 10.98 -21.28
C GLY A 2 -3.21 11.53 -19.84
N ASP A 3 -3.98 12.59 -19.62
CA ASP A 3 -4.08 13.23 -18.29
C ASP A 3 -4.80 12.34 -17.25
N ARG A 4 -5.79 11.57 -17.70
CA ARG A 4 -6.49 10.56 -16.86
C ARG A 4 -5.53 9.44 -16.45
N ARG A 5 -4.64 8.99 -17.34
CA ARG A 5 -3.63 7.97 -17.04
C ARG A 5 -2.57 8.49 -16.06
N ALA A 6 -2.13 9.75 -16.21
CA ALA A 6 -1.22 10.38 -15.25
C ALA A 6 -1.86 10.50 -13.86
N THR A 7 -3.13 10.90 -13.81
CA THR A 7 -3.89 11.03 -12.56
C THR A 7 -4.04 9.70 -11.83
N THR A 8 -4.39 8.61 -12.53
CA THR A 8 -4.53 7.30 -11.87
C THR A 8 -3.20 6.76 -11.34
N LYS A 9 -2.07 7.01 -12.02
CA LYS A 9 -0.74 6.69 -11.50
C LYS A 9 -0.42 7.44 -10.20
N ARG A 10 -0.76 8.74 -10.12
CA ARG A 10 -0.58 9.53 -8.89
C ARG A 10 -1.42 8.96 -7.74
N ILE A 11 -2.68 8.58 -8.01
CA ILE A 11 -3.54 7.96 -6.99
C ILE A 11 -2.91 6.66 -6.46
N VAL A 12 -2.39 5.80 -7.34
CA VAL A 12 -1.69 4.58 -6.90
C VAL A 12 -0.49 4.91 -6.02
N ALA A 13 0.34 5.90 -6.42
CA ALA A 13 1.50 6.31 -5.63
C ALA A 13 1.12 6.81 -4.23
N VAL A 14 0.07 7.64 -4.13
CA VAL A 14 -0.44 8.12 -2.83
C VAL A 14 -0.96 6.96 -1.99
N ARG A 15 -1.74 6.04 -2.57
CA ARG A 15 -2.26 4.86 -1.84
C ARG A 15 -1.15 3.94 -1.36
N ALA A 16 -0.11 3.74 -2.17
CA ALA A 16 1.06 2.97 -1.78
C ALA A 16 1.80 3.62 -0.61
N GLN A 17 1.94 4.96 -0.63
CA GLN A 17 2.53 5.69 0.49
C GLN A 17 1.70 5.55 1.77
N MET A 18 0.37 5.72 1.68
CA MET A 18 -0.52 5.55 2.83
C MET A 18 -0.47 4.14 3.42
N HIS A 19 -0.43 3.11 2.57
CA HIS A 19 -0.25 1.72 3.01
C HIS A 19 1.05 1.53 3.76
N ARG A 20 2.17 1.96 3.17
CA ARG A 20 3.49 1.88 3.83
C ARG A 20 3.48 2.58 5.17
N THR A 21 3.00 3.83 5.24
CA THR A 21 2.95 4.57 6.51
C THR A 21 2.13 3.82 7.56
N ALA A 22 1.02 3.18 7.17
CA ALA A 22 0.23 2.37 8.10
C ALA A 22 0.99 1.12 8.59
N GLU A 23 1.78 0.46 7.72
CA GLU A 23 2.62 -0.67 8.08
C GLU A 23 3.75 -0.29 9.05
N TRP A 24 4.41 0.86 8.81
CA TRP A 24 5.44 1.39 9.71
C TRP A 24 4.88 1.66 11.10
N GLU A 25 3.69 2.25 11.17
CA GLU A 25 3.02 2.53 12.44
C GLU A 25 2.64 1.24 13.19
N LEU A 26 2.18 0.21 12.47
CA LEU A 26 1.91 -1.10 13.07
C LEU A 26 3.19 -1.75 13.62
N ALA A 27 4.30 -1.64 12.87
CA ALA A 27 5.59 -2.15 13.32
C ALA A 27 6.09 -1.41 14.57
N ARG A 28 5.90 -0.09 14.65
CA ARG A 28 6.21 0.73 15.83
C ARG A 28 5.43 0.26 17.06
N ILE A 29 4.12 0.07 16.94
CA ILE A 29 3.26 -0.42 18.04
C ILE A 29 3.74 -1.78 18.54
N ARG A 30 4.07 -2.71 17.63
CA ARG A 30 4.60 -4.03 17.99
C ARG A 30 5.95 -3.96 18.69
N GLN A 31 6.82 -3.04 18.29
CA GLN A 31 8.09 -2.80 18.96
C GLN A 31 7.87 -2.30 20.41
N GLU A 32 6.90 -1.41 20.61
CA GLU A 32 6.53 -0.89 21.93
C GLU A 32 5.96 -1.98 22.82
N GLN A 33 5.06 -2.82 22.29
CA GLN A 33 4.56 -4.00 23.03
C GLN A 33 5.71 -4.93 23.45
N ALA A 34 6.65 -5.21 22.55
CA ALA A 34 7.80 -6.06 22.87
C ALA A 34 8.71 -5.41 23.93
N ALA A 35 8.88 -4.09 23.91
CA ALA A 35 9.62 -3.37 24.95
C ALA A 35 8.91 -3.43 26.31
N LEU A 36 7.59 -3.25 26.31
CA LEU A 36 6.78 -3.35 27.52
C LEU A 36 6.84 -4.75 28.14
N GLU A 37 6.81 -5.80 27.31
CA GLU A 37 6.92 -7.17 27.79
C GLU A 37 8.29 -7.46 28.40
N ARG A 38 9.37 -6.94 27.80
CA ARG A 38 10.72 -7.01 28.40
C ARG A 38 10.77 -6.30 29.76
N ASN A 39 10.15 -5.12 29.87
CA ASN A 39 10.07 -4.39 31.14
C ASN A 39 9.29 -5.18 32.19
N ARG A 40 8.15 -5.79 31.79
CA ARG A 40 7.36 -6.65 32.67
C ARG A 40 8.15 -7.84 33.18
N ALA A 41 8.88 -8.54 32.28
CA ALA A 41 9.75 -9.65 32.65
C ALA A 41 10.87 -9.22 33.62
N SER A 42 11.50 -8.07 33.39
CA SER A 42 12.53 -7.52 34.27
C SER A 42 12.00 -7.20 35.68
N VAL A 43 10.80 -6.64 35.78
CA VAL A 43 10.14 -6.38 37.09
C VAL A 43 9.84 -7.70 37.82
N MET A 44 9.35 -8.71 37.10
CA MET A 44 9.08 -10.04 37.69
C MET A 44 10.35 -10.76 38.13
N GLU A 45 11.42 -10.69 37.34
CA GLU A 45 12.72 -11.27 37.70
C GLU A 45 13.30 -10.59 38.95
N THR A 46 13.19 -9.27 39.02
CA THR A 46 13.57 -8.50 40.20
C THR A 46 12.77 -8.97 41.42
N LEU A 47 11.46 -9.16 41.28
CA LEU A 47 10.58 -9.66 42.34
C LEU A 47 10.97 -11.07 42.82
N ASN A 48 11.35 -11.95 41.90
CA ASN A 48 11.70 -13.35 42.20
C ASN A 48 13.08 -13.51 42.87
N SER A 49 14.01 -12.58 42.60
CA SER A 49 15.39 -12.67 43.04
C SER A 49 15.68 -11.99 44.39
N ALA A 50 14.76 -11.18 44.92
CA ALA A 50 14.99 -10.43 46.16
C ALA A 50 13.94 -10.68 47.24
N MET A 51 14.41 -10.71 48.49
CA MET A 51 13.56 -10.83 49.68
C MET A 51 13.02 -9.44 50.02
N PHE A 52 11.89 -9.07 49.42
CA PHE A 52 11.28 -7.75 49.61
C PHE A 52 10.43 -7.68 50.88
N GLY A 53 10.52 -6.56 51.60
CA GLY A 53 9.55 -6.21 52.64
C GLY A 53 8.19 -5.82 52.06
N PRO A 54 7.11 -5.81 52.87
CA PRO A 54 5.73 -5.59 52.41
C PRO A 54 5.50 -4.32 51.57
N LEU A 55 6.20 -3.22 51.88
CA LEU A 55 6.08 -1.95 51.15
C LEU A 55 6.59 -2.03 49.70
N LEU A 56 7.62 -2.85 49.45
CA LEU A 56 8.18 -3.05 48.11
C LEU A 56 7.25 -3.92 47.25
N VAL A 57 6.56 -4.89 47.87
CA VAL A 57 5.55 -5.73 47.19
C VAL A 57 4.39 -4.88 46.67
N ASP A 58 3.90 -3.92 47.47
CA ASP A 58 2.83 -3.00 47.07
C ASP A 58 3.25 -2.09 45.91
N MET A 59 4.48 -1.57 45.94
CA MET A 59 5.01 -0.73 44.86
C MET A 59 5.15 -1.51 43.55
N VAL A 60 5.67 -2.74 43.60
CA VAL A 60 5.79 -3.63 42.43
C VAL A 60 4.41 -3.98 41.89
N SER A 61 3.45 -4.29 42.75
CA SER A 61 2.07 -4.60 42.35
C SER A 61 1.41 -3.44 41.60
N ARG A 62 1.60 -2.19 42.06
CA ARG A 62 1.12 -0.99 41.35
C ARG A 62 1.80 -0.83 39.98
N THR A 63 3.11 -1.10 39.91
CA THR A 63 3.88 -1.03 38.68
C THR A 63 3.40 -2.07 37.65
N LEU A 64 3.21 -3.32 38.07
CA LEU A 64 2.67 -4.38 37.23
C LEU A 64 1.24 -4.08 36.76
N LYS A 65 0.39 -3.51 37.63
CA LYS A 65 -0.95 -3.07 37.24
C LYS A 65 -0.89 -2.00 36.15
N ARG A 66 0.00 -1.01 36.28
CA ARG A 66 0.20 0.03 35.26
C ARG A 66 0.69 -0.56 33.94
N LEU A 67 1.69 -1.45 33.97
CA LEU A 67 2.20 -2.13 32.78
C LEU A 67 1.10 -2.96 32.08
N SER A 68 0.25 -3.64 32.85
CA SER A 68 -0.89 -4.40 32.30
C SER A 68 -1.92 -3.50 31.61
N GLN A 69 -2.23 -2.34 32.19
CA GLN A 69 -3.13 -1.35 31.57
C GLN A 69 -2.55 -0.79 30.26
N GLU A 70 -1.26 -0.51 30.25
CA GLU A 70 -0.55 -0.03 29.05
C GLU A 70 -0.46 -1.13 27.97
N ALA A 71 -0.24 -2.38 28.35
CA ALA A 71 -0.30 -3.53 27.44
C ALA A 71 -1.68 -3.66 26.78
N ALA A 72 -2.76 -3.57 27.56
CA ALA A 72 -4.12 -3.65 27.06
C ALA A 72 -4.44 -2.49 26.09
N ARG A 73 -3.95 -1.29 26.40
CA ARG A 73 -4.06 -0.12 25.51
C ARG A 73 -3.32 -0.36 24.19
N LEU A 74 -2.06 -0.78 24.23
CA LEU A 74 -1.28 -1.05 23.02
C LEU A 74 -1.87 -2.20 22.19
N ALA A 75 -2.46 -3.22 22.82
CA ALA A 75 -3.15 -4.29 22.11
C ALA A 75 -4.39 -3.78 21.35
N ALA A 76 -5.18 -2.89 21.96
CA ALA A 76 -6.32 -2.26 21.28
C ALA A 76 -5.87 -1.33 20.13
N GLU A 77 -4.78 -0.59 20.34
CA GLU A 77 -4.16 0.25 19.30
C GLU A 77 -3.63 -0.61 18.13
N GLU A 78 -2.97 -1.75 18.41
CA GLU A 78 -2.50 -2.69 17.39
C GLU A 78 -3.64 -3.24 16.56
N ALA A 79 -4.73 -3.71 17.21
CA ALA A 79 -5.90 -4.24 16.50
C ALA A 79 -6.49 -3.19 15.54
N THR A 80 -6.69 -1.97 16.04
CA THR A 80 -7.18 -0.84 15.23
C THR A 80 -6.24 -0.53 14.07
N GLN A 81 -4.93 -0.55 14.32
CA GLN A 81 -3.93 -0.26 13.29
C GLN A 81 -3.82 -1.37 12.25
N ALA A 82 -3.98 -2.64 12.63
CA ALA A 82 -4.02 -3.77 11.72
C ALA A 82 -5.21 -3.67 10.76
N GLU A 83 -6.39 -3.30 11.25
CA GLU A 83 -7.55 -3.00 10.41
C GLU A 83 -7.29 -1.86 9.42
N ARG A 84 -6.59 -0.80 9.87
CA ARG A 84 -6.20 0.32 8.98
C ARG A 84 -5.24 -0.13 7.89
N VAL A 85 -4.23 -0.94 8.20
CA VAL A 85 -3.31 -1.51 7.20
C VAL A 85 -4.12 -2.29 6.16
N GLN A 86 -5.02 -3.16 6.59
CA GLN A 86 -5.86 -3.94 5.69
C GLN A 86 -6.76 -3.05 4.81
N ALA A 87 -7.38 -2.02 5.39
CA ALA A 87 -8.18 -1.07 4.65
C ALA A 87 -7.37 -0.31 3.58
N GLN A 88 -6.13 0.10 3.91
CA GLN A 88 -5.22 0.73 2.94
C GLN A 88 -4.78 -0.25 1.85
N ALA A 89 -4.54 -1.52 2.18
CA ALA A 89 -4.17 -2.56 1.22
C ALA A 89 -5.29 -2.75 0.18
N PHE A 90 -6.54 -2.83 0.64
CA PHE A 90 -7.69 -2.90 -0.27
C PHE A 90 -7.86 -1.63 -1.10
N ALA A 91 -7.66 -0.45 -0.51
CA ALA A 91 -7.73 0.81 -1.23
C ALA A 91 -6.65 0.91 -2.33
N LEU A 92 -5.42 0.49 -2.03
CA LEU A 92 -4.34 0.37 -3.00
C LEU A 92 -4.73 -0.60 -4.11
N LYS A 93 -5.24 -1.78 -3.77
CA LYS A 93 -5.62 -2.78 -4.78
C LYS A 93 -6.69 -2.28 -5.73
N ARG A 94 -7.68 -1.54 -5.21
CA ARG A 94 -8.71 -0.87 -6.04
C ARG A 94 -8.09 0.19 -6.97
N ALA A 95 -7.15 0.99 -6.46
CA ALA A 95 -6.47 2.00 -7.26
C ALA A 95 -5.64 1.39 -8.40
N GLU A 96 -4.93 0.29 -8.12
CA GLU A 96 -4.17 -0.47 -9.12
C GLU A 96 -5.08 -0.97 -10.25
N ARG A 97 -6.19 -1.63 -9.92
CA ARG A 97 -7.16 -2.13 -10.91
C ARG A 97 -7.73 -1.00 -11.78
N MET A 98 -8.01 0.15 -11.18
CA MET A 98 -8.48 1.33 -11.92
C MET A 98 -7.39 1.86 -12.87
N ALA A 99 -6.14 1.97 -12.41
CA ALA A 99 -5.03 2.42 -13.23
C ALA A 99 -4.77 1.46 -14.41
N GLU A 100 -4.86 0.16 -14.17
CA GLU A 100 -4.72 -0.88 -15.19
C GLU A 100 -5.83 -0.80 -16.25
N ARG A 101 -7.08 -0.62 -15.82
CA ARG A 101 -8.22 -0.40 -16.73
C ARG A 101 -8.01 0.83 -17.61
N VAL A 102 -7.66 1.97 -17.01
CA VAL A 102 -7.41 3.21 -17.77
C VAL A 102 -6.24 3.05 -18.73
N ALA A 103 -5.20 2.30 -18.35
CA ALA A 103 -4.07 2.03 -19.23
C ALA A 103 -4.49 1.17 -20.44
N ARG A 104 -5.31 0.15 -20.25
CA ARG A 104 -5.88 -0.65 -21.36
C ARG A 104 -6.76 0.19 -22.28
N GLU A 105 -7.66 0.99 -21.73
CA GLU A 105 -8.53 1.89 -22.51
C GLU A 105 -7.71 2.90 -23.32
N THR A 106 -6.65 3.45 -22.73
CA THR A 106 -5.75 4.40 -23.41
C THR A 106 -5.00 3.74 -24.57
N ARG A 107 -4.43 2.54 -24.35
CA ARG A 107 -3.75 1.79 -25.41
C ARG A 107 -4.69 1.43 -26.56
N ALA A 108 -5.86 0.87 -26.26
CA ALA A 108 -6.84 0.52 -27.29
C ALA A 108 -7.30 1.73 -28.11
N HIS A 109 -7.38 2.92 -27.50
CA HIS A 109 -7.67 4.15 -28.20
C HIS A 109 -6.50 4.60 -29.09
N GLU A 110 -5.26 4.53 -28.59
CA GLU A 110 -4.04 4.83 -29.35
C GLU A 110 -3.90 3.90 -30.56
N ASP A 111 -4.12 2.59 -30.39
CA ASP A 111 -4.07 1.59 -31.45
C ASP A 111 -5.12 1.84 -32.55
N ARG A 112 -6.36 2.16 -32.16
CA ARG A 112 -7.43 2.51 -33.11
C ARG A 112 -7.10 3.76 -33.91
N LYS A 113 -6.57 4.79 -33.24
CA LYS A 113 -6.19 6.05 -33.91
C LYS A 113 -5.05 5.82 -34.91
N ALA A 114 -4.02 5.06 -34.51
CA ALA A 114 -2.91 4.71 -35.39
C ALA A 114 -3.38 3.88 -36.60
N PHE A 115 -4.31 2.95 -36.40
CA PHE A 115 -4.90 2.18 -37.51
C PHE A 115 -5.69 3.08 -38.48
N GLN A 116 -6.51 3.99 -37.97
CA GLN A 116 -7.25 4.96 -38.79
C GLN A 116 -6.31 5.83 -39.62
N GLU A 117 -5.28 6.40 -39.00
CA GLU A 117 -4.25 7.21 -39.67
C GLU A 117 -3.54 6.41 -40.78
N LEU A 118 -3.23 5.13 -40.55
CA LEU A 118 -2.63 4.25 -41.55
C LEU A 118 -3.58 4.01 -42.73
N THR A 119 -4.86 3.73 -42.48
CA THR A 119 -5.86 3.52 -43.54
C THR A 119 -6.13 4.77 -44.36
N GLU A 120 -6.19 5.94 -43.72
CA GLU A 120 -6.34 7.23 -44.40
C GLU A 120 -5.11 7.52 -45.28
N SER A 121 -3.90 7.30 -44.76
CA SER A 121 -2.66 7.48 -45.54
C SER A 121 -2.57 6.53 -46.74
N ALA A 122 -3.09 5.30 -46.61
CA ALA A 122 -3.14 4.32 -47.69
C ALA A 122 -4.19 4.71 -48.75
N ALA A 123 -5.35 5.22 -48.36
CA ALA A 123 -6.40 5.69 -49.27
C ALA A 123 -5.99 6.97 -50.02
N LEU A 124 -5.22 7.85 -49.39
CA LEU A 124 -4.67 9.07 -49.98
C LEU A 124 -3.48 8.82 -50.93
N ARG A 125 -3.08 7.57 -51.16
CA ARG A 125 -2.03 7.18 -52.10
C ARG A 125 -2.64 6.57 -53.38
N PRO A 126 -3.27 7.35 -54.28
CA PRO A 126 -3.77 6.82 -55.54
C PRO A 126 -2.59 6.52 -56.48
N GLY A 127 -2.46 5.26 -56.91
CA GLY A 127 -1.92 4.96 -58.24
C GLY A 127 -0.42 4.68 -58.42
N ALA A 128 0.27 3.97 -57.52
CA ALA A 128 1.57 3.37 -57.87
C ALA A 128 1.45 2.01 -58.62
N ALA A 129 0.24 1.45 -58.74
CA ALA A 129 0.00 0.14 -59.35
C ALA A 129 -0.65 0.20 -60.75
N ALA A 130 -0.94 1.39 -61.29
CA ALA A 130 -1.69 1.53 -62.55
C ALA A 130 -0.83 1.83 -63.80
N SER A 131 0.51 1.74 -63.74
CA SER A 131 1.39 2.19 -64.85
C SER A 131 2.36 1.15 -65.41
N LYS A 132 2.18 -0.15 -65.18
CA LYS A 132 3.09 -1.18 -65.74
C LYS A 132 2.53 -2.08 -66.86
N ASP A 133 1.24 -2.01 -67.21
CA ASP A 133 0.64 -2.84 -68.27
C ASP A 133 0.17 -2.06 -69.51
N ALA A 134 0.74 -0.87 -69.77
CA ALA A 134 0.46 -0.08 -70.98
C ALA A 134 1.66 0.03 -71.94
N SER A 135 2.60 -0.93 -71.91
CA SER A 135 3.71 -0.99 -72.85
C SER A 135 4.11 -2.43 -73.10
N LEU A 136 3.59 -2.99 -74.20
CA LEU A 136 4.05 -4.12 -75.03
C LEU A 136 2.85 -4.43 -75.97
N THR A 137 2.69 -3.73 -77.10
CA THR A 137 3.20 -4.15 -78.44
C THR A 137 3.49 -5.63 -78.56
#